data_AF-A0A520H0N7-F1
#
_entry.id   AF-A0A520H0N7-F1
#
_cell.length_a   1.000
_cell.length_b   1.000
_cell.length_c   1.000
_cell.angle_alpha   90.00
_cell.angle_beta   90.00
_cell.angle_gamma   90.00
#
_symmetry.space_group_name_H-M   'P 1'
#
loop_
_entity.id
_entity.type
_entity.pdbx_description
1 polymer ?
#
loop_
_entity_poly.entity_id
_entity_poly.type
_entity_poly.pdbx_seq_one_letter_code
_entity_poly.pdbx_strand_id
1 'polypeptide(L)'
;MTQTLSNVVLLDEARAAILELMARMDRRPDPVPQAATGPTLAPRGPTLLDRVAEQAAIHQYLVSASLLLDVSQTLISPPARLSPQERSRRWTTLVEQTKAAGRAVYGAALALTDPGAMRSPRP
;
A
#
# COMPACT_ATOMS: atom_id res chain seq x y z
N MET A 1 31.11 6.26 4.02
CA MET A 1 30.39 5.20 4.78
C MET A 1 29.24 5.74 5.63
N THR A 2 29.30 6.97 6.15
CA THR A 2 28.23 7.61 6.94
C THR A 2 26.92 7.85 6.18
N GLN A 3 26.97 8.23 4.91
CA GLN A 3 25.78 8.57 4.13
C GLN A 3 24.91 7.34 3.78
N THR A 4 25.52 6.20 3.46
CA THR A 4 24.79 4.94 3.19
C THR A 4 24.06 4.44 4.43
N LEU A 5 24.71 4.49 5.60
CA LEU A 5 24.08 4.13 6.87
C LEU A 5 22.91 5.07 7.19
N SER A 6 23.09 6.38 6.98
CA SER A 6 22.00 7.37 7.13
C SER A 6 20.80 7.06 6.23
N ASN A 7 21.04 6.69 4.97
CA ASN A 7 19.96 6.35 4.03
C ASN A 7 19.21 5.08 4.45
N VAL A 8 19.92 4.06 4.96
CA VAL A 8 19.30 2.82 5.45
C VAL A 8 18.41 3.10 6.66
N VAL A 9 18.87 3.92 7.59
CA VAL A 9 18.08 4.33 8.77
C VAL A 9 16.83 5.09 8.35
N LEU A 10 16.94 6.05 7.42
CA LEU A 10 15.78 6.80 6.93
C LEU A 10 14.74 5.90 6.25
N LEU A 11 15.18 4.88 5.49
CA LEU A 11 14.27 3.93 4.86
C LEU A 11 13.57 3.03 5.90
N ASP A 12 14.28 2.62 6.94
CA ASP A 12 13.73 1.82 8.04
C ASP A 12 12.70 2.61 8.85
N GLU A 13 12.99 3.86 9.18
CA GLU A 13 12.07 4.78 9.85
C GLU A 13 10.81 5.02 9.02
N ALA A 14 10.96 5.31 7.72
CA ALA A 14 9.83 5.51 6.82
C ALA A 14 8.93 4.27 6.75
N ARG A 15 9.54 3.07 6.70
CA ARG A 15 8.81 1.81 6.69
C ARG A 15 8.09 1.56 8.02
N ALA A 16 8.75 1.80 9.14
CA ALA A 16 8.13 1.68 10.47
C ALA A 16 6.92 2.60 10.61
N ALA A 17 7.02 3.85 10.14
CA ALA A 17 5.92 4.80 10.15
C ALA A 17 4.73 4.34 9.29
N ILE A 18 4.99 3.77 8.10
CA ILE A 18 3.95 3.21 7.23
C ILE A 18 3.24 2.03 7.91
N LEU A 19 4.00 1.10 8.49
CA LEU A 19 3.43 -0.06 9.19
C LEU A 19 2.62 0.35 10.42
N GLU A 20 3.07 1.37 11.15
CA GLU A 20 2.32 1.93 12.27
C GLU A 20 1.01 2.57 11.79
N LEU A 21 1.06 3.36 10.72
CA LEU A 21 -0.13 3.95 10.13
C LEU A 21 -1.14 2.87 9.71
N MET A 22 -0.68 1.80 9.04
CA MET A 22 -1.53 0.66 8.68
C MET A 22 -2.18 0.03 9.91
N ALA A 23 -1.40 -0.24 10.97
CA ALA A 23 -1.91 -0.80 12.22
C ALA A 23 -2.94 0.12 12.92
N ARG A 24 -2.78 1.44 12.80
CA ARG A 24 -3.76 2.41 13.32
C ARG A 24 -5.06 2.39 12.52
N MET A 25 -4.98 2.22 11.20
CA MET A 25 -6.17 2.13 10.35
C MET A 25 -6.98 0.85 10.55
N ASP A 26 -6.31 -0.28 10.84
CA ASP A 26 -6.99 -1.56 11.09
C ASP A 26 -7.74 -1.57 12.44
N ARG A 27 -7.32 -0.72 13.39
CA ARG A 27 -8.05 -0.45 14.63
C ARG A 27 -9.27 0.43 14.30
N ARG A 28 -10.37 -0.19 13.91
CA ARG A 28 -11.66 0.48 13.61
C ARG A 28 -12.05 1.53 14.67
N PRO A 29 -12.72 2.62 14.26
CA PRO A 29 -13.36 3.56 15.18
C PRO A 29 -14.62 2.93 15.80
N ASP A 30 -14.94 3.35 17.03
CA ASP A 30 -16.13 2.97 17.80
C ASP A 30 -17.44 3.09 16.99
N PRO A 31 -18.46 2.26 17.30
CA PRO A 31 -19.76 2.36 16.65
C PRO A 31 -20.42 3.70 16.96
N VAL A 32 -20.61 4.53 15.93
CA VAL A 32 -21.38 5.77 16.02
C VAL A 32 -22.87 5.44 16.25
N PRO A 33 -23.55 6.07 17.23
CA PRO A 33 -24.99 5.91 17.41
C PRO A 33 -25.74 6.41 16.16
N GLN A 34 -26.57 5.56 15.56
CA GLN A 34 -27.44 5.97 14.46
C GLN A 34 -28.52 6.91 14.99
N ALA A 35 -28.50 8.18 14.57
CA ALA A 35 -29.57 9.12 14.84
C ALA A 35 -30.15 9.69 13.54
N ALA A 36 -31.46 9.47 13.40
CA ALA A 36 -32.47 10.26 12.71
C ALA A 36 -32.49 10.32 11.17
N THR A 37 -33.50 9.63 10.65
CA THR A 37 -34.16 9.67 9.35
C THR A 37 -34.62 11.09 8.97
N GLY A 38 -34.29 11.55 7.76
CA GLY A 38 -34.93 12.70 7.12
C GLY A 38 -34.57 12.77 5.63
N PRO A 39 -35.53 12.91 4.69
CA PRO A 39 -35.24 12.94 3.27
C PRO A 39 -34.89 14.37 2.86
N THR A 40 -33.64 14.60 2.49
CA THR A 40 -33.24 15.84 1.81
C THR A 40 -32.36 15.45 0.63
N LEU A 41 -32.80 15.83 -0.57
CA LEU A 41 -32.04 15.76 -1.81
C LEU A 41 -30.81 16.66 -1.70
N ALA A 42 -29.74 16.14 -1.10
CA ALA A 42 -28.44 16.79 -0.98
C ALA A 42 -27.48 16.24 -2.06
N PRO A 43 -26.41 16.98 -2.43
CA PRO A 43 -25.42 16.48 -3.37
C PRO A 43 -24.89 15.17 -2.82
N ARG A 44 -24.85 14.11 -3.64
CA ARG A 44 -24.40 12.78 -3.20
C ARG A 44 -22.96 12.89 -2.72
N GLY A 45 -22.79 13.05 -1.41
CA GLY A 45 -21.52 12.86 -0.74
C GLY A 45 -21.03 11.43 -0.96
N PRO A 46 -19.76 11.15 -0.65
CA PRO A 46 -19.18 9.83 -0.87
C PRO A 46 -20.05 8.75 -0.22
N THR A 47 -20.48 7.80 -1.04
CA THR A 47 -21.30 6.68 -0.61
C THR A 47 -20.47 5.77 0.31
N LEU A 48 -21.14 4.88 1.04
CA LEU A 48 -20.43 3.87 1.85
C LEU A 48 -19.50 3.00 0.99
N LEU A 49 -19.87 2.75 -0.28
CA LEU A 49 -19.04 2.02 -1.23
C LEU A 49 -17.76 2.81 -1.59
N ASP A 50 -17.89 4.12 -1.83
CA ASP A 50 -16.76 4.99 -2.15
C ASP A 50 -15.76 5.02 -1.00
N ARG A 51 -16.23 5.16 0.24
CA ARG A 51 -15.36 5.14 1.43
C ARG A 51 -14.64 3.81 1.63
N VAL A 52 -15.31 2.70 1.32
CA VAL A 52 -14.70 1.36 1.38
C VAL A 52 -13.63 1.22 0.30
N ALA A 53 -13.89 1.71 -0.91
CA ALA A 53 -12.90 1.71 -2.00
C ALA A 53 -11.70 2.62 -1.69
N GLU A 54 -11.93 3.81 -1.15
CA GLU A 54 -10.90 4.73 -0.67
C GLU A 54 -10.03 4.08 0.41
N GLN A 55 -10.63 3.47 1.42
CA GLN A 55 -9.89 2.80 2.49
C GLN A 55 -9.06 1.62 1.97
N ALA A 56 -9.65 0.80 1.09
CA ALA A 56 -8.93 -0.30 0.46
C ALA A 56 -7.77 0.20 -0.40
N ALA A 57 -7.96 1.29 -1.14
CA ALA A 57 -6.91 1.90 -1.94
C ALA A 57 -5.78 2.44 -1.06
N ILE A 58 -6.07 3.18 0.00
CA ILE A 58 -5.07 3.66 0.96
C ILE A 58 -4.25 2.49 1.51
N HIS A 59 -4.91 1.41 1.92
CA HIS A 59 -4.21 0.21 2.41
C HIS A 59 -3.27 -0.38 1.35
N GLN A 60 -3.73 -0.56 0.11
CA GLN A 60 -2.91 -1.10 -0.99
C GLN A 60 -1.72 -0.19 -1.33
N TYR A 61 -1.91 1.13 -1.27
CA TYR A 61 -0.84 2.10 -1.51
C TYR A 61 0.22 2.02 -0.41
N LEU A 62 -0.18 1.93 0.86
CA LEU A 62 0.74 1.82 2.00
C LEU A 62 1.53 0.50 1.96
N VAL A 63 0.86 -0.63 1.69
CA VAL A 63 1.53 -1.93 1.52
C VAL A 63 2.56 -1.86 0.39
N SER A 64 2.19 -1.28 -0.75
CA SER A 64 3.06 -1.17 -1.91
C SER A 64 4.24 -0.24 -1.65
N ALA A 65 4.03 0.86 -0.94
CA ALA A 65 5.09 1.76 -0.51
C ALA A 65 6.09 1.04 0.42
N SER A 66 5.61 0.26 1.41
CA SER A 66 6.46 -0.56 2.27
C SER A 66 7.32 -1.54 1.47
N LEU A 67 6.73 -2.23 0.48
CA LEU A 67 7.48 -3.16 -0.38
C LEU A 67 8.56 -2.46 -1.21
N LEU A 68 8.29 -1.26 -1.72
CA LEU A 68 9.26 -0.49 -2.50
C LEU A 68 10.39 0.08 -1.62
N LEU A 69 10.11 0.39 -0.35
CA LEU A 69 11.15 0.74 0.63
C LEU A 69 12.06 -0.46 0.92
N ASP A 70 11.51 -1.67 1.07
CA ASP A 70 12.28 -2.91 1.24
C ASP A 70 13.19 -3.20 0.03
N VAL A 71 12.68 -3.01 -1.18
CA VAL A 71 13.47 -3.10 -2.43
C VAL A 71 14.60 -2.07 -2.43
N SER A 72 14.31 -0.83 -2.04
CA SER A 72 15.29 0.26 -1.99
C SER A 72 16.41 -0.02 -0.97
N GLN A 73 16.06 -0.50 0.22
CA GLN A 73 17.03 -0.89 1.25
C GLN A 73 17.93 -2.04 0.76
N THR A 74 17.33 -3.02 0.09
CA THR A 74 18.03 -4.16 -0.52
C THR A 74 19.05 -3.70 -1.58
N LEU A 75 18.78 -2.62 -2.31
CA LEU A 75 19.70 -2.08 -3.32
C LEU A 75 20.82 -1.23 -2.70
N ILE A 76 20.53 -0.46 -1.64
CA ILE A 76 21.49 0.43 -0.97
C ILE A 76 22.50 -0.36 -0.11
N SER A 77 22.08 -1.49 0.46
CA SER A 77 22.93 -2.38 1.27
C SER A 77 23.06 -3.76 0.63
N PRO A 78 23.78 -3.89 -0.50
CA PRO A 78 24.04 -5.19 -1.09
C PRO A 78 24.99 -6.00 -0.18
N PRO A 79 24.75 -7.29 0.02
CA PRO A 79 25.62 -8.15 0.81
C PRO A 79 27.00 -8.25 0.15
N ALA A 80 28.04 -8.28 0.99
CA ALA A 80 29.43 -8.08 0.58
C ALA A 80 29.96 -9.14 -0.41
N ARG A 81 29.37 -10.34 -0.45
CA ARG A 81 29.77 -11.42 -1.37
C ARG A 81 28.53 -12.17 -1.85
N LEU A 82 28.14 -11.92 -3.10
CA LEU A 82 27.18 -12.75 -3.84
C LEU A 82 27.89 -13.35 -5.04
N SER A 83 27.67 -14.63 -5.29
CA SER A 83 27.99 -15.24 -6.58
C SER A 83 27.16 -14.56 -7.69
N PRO A 84 27.61 -14.63 -8.95
CA PRO A 84 26.84 -14.11 -10.08
C PRO A 84 25.42 -14.68 -10.16
N GLN A 85 25.24 -15.97 -9.80
CA GLN A 85 23.94 -16.62 -9.81
C GLN A 85 23.01 -16.08 -8.72
N GLU A 86 23.51 -15.89 -7.49
CA GLU A 86 22.73 -15.31 -6.38
C GLU A 86 22.35 -13.86 -6.67
N ARG A 87 23.26 -13.09 -7.28
CA ARG A 87 22.97 -11.72 -7.72
C ARG A 87 21.83 -11.69 -8.74
N SER A 88 21.88 -12.57 -9.74
CA SER A 88 20.83 -12.68 -10.76
C SER A 88 19.48 -13.04 -10.14
N ARG A 89 19.43 -14.07 -9.28
CA ARG A 89 18.23 -14.46 -8.54
C ARG A 89 17.66 -13.30 -7.72
N ARG A 90 18.51 -12.57 -7.01
CA ARG A 90 18.11 -11.40 -6.21
C ARG A 90 17.48 -10.33 -7.09
N TRP A 91 18.07 -10.01 -8.24
CA TRP A 91 17.48 -9.03 -9.17
C TRP A 91 16.13 -9.49 -9.72
N THR A 92 15.99 -10.78 -10.05
CA THR A 92 14.68 -11.34 -10.44
C THR A 92 13.64 -11.16 -9.32
N THR A 93 14.00 -11.44 -8.07
CA THR A 93 13.10 -11.22 -6.92
C THR A 93 12.68 -9.75 -6.79
N LEU A 94 13.60 -8.80 -6.93
CA LEU A 94 13.29 -7.38 -6.85
C LEU A 94 12.34 -6.93 -7.98
N VAL A 95 12.52 -7.46 -9.19
CA VAL A 95 11.61 -7.20 -10.32
C VAL A 95 10.21 -7.70 -9.99
N GLU A 96 10.07 -8.92 -9.48
CA GLU A 96 8.75 -9.48 -9.16
C GLU A 96 8.06 -8.75 -8.00
N GLN A 97 8.80 -8.37 -6.96
CA GLN A 97 8.28 -7.53 -5.86
C GLN A 97 7.79 -6.17 -6.38
N THR A 98 8.57 -5.52 -7.24
CA THR A 98 8.22 -4.21 -7.81
C THR A 98 6.98 -4.31 -8.70
N LYS A 99 6.87 -5.36 -9.53
CA LYS A 99 5.67 -5.60 -10.35
C LYS A 99 4.44 -5.87 -9.50
N ALA A 100 4.59 -6.65 -8.41
CA ALA A 100 3.48 -6.93 -7.51
C ALA A 100 2.95 -5.64 -6.85
N ALA A 101 3.85 -4.81 -6.32
CA ALA A 101 3.52 -3.50 -5.78
C ALA A 101 2.83 -2.60 -6.83
N GLY A 102 3.38 -2.53 -8.05
CA GLY A 102 2.80 -1.74 -9.13
C GLY A 102 1.39 -2.20 -9.53
N ARG A 103 1.16 -3.50 -9.67
CA ARG A 103 -0.17 -4.06 -9.98
C ARG A 103 -1.18 -3.79 -8.87
N ALA A 104 -0.75 -3.88 -7.61
CA ALA A 104 -1.60 -3.60 -6.46
C ALA A 104 -2.07 -2.14 -6.44
N VAL A 105 -1.15 -1.19 -6.56
CA VAL A 105 -1.47 0.25 -6.64
C VAL A 105 -2.35 0.56 -7.84
N TYR A 106 -2.02 0.01 -9.01
CA TYR A 106 -2.81 0.24 -10.22
C TYR A 106 -4.24 -0.30 -10.09
N GLY A 107 -4.40 -1.52 -9.56
CA GLY A 107 -5.71 -2.10 -9.29
C GLY A 107 -6.52 -1.27 -8.28
N ALA A 108 -5.87 -0.80 -7.22
CA ALA A 108 -6.48 0.11 -6.25
C ALA A 108 -6.93 1.43 -6.87
N ALA A 109 -6.11 2.03 -7.72
CA ALA A 109 -6.47 3.27 -8.44
C ALA A 109 -7.68 3.05 -9.36
N LEU A 110 -7.72 1.93 -10.07
CA LEU A 110 -8.88 1.57 -10.91
C LEU A 110 -10.15 1.36 -10.08
N ALA A 111 -10.05 0.72 -8.92
CA ALA A 111 -11.18 0.51 -8.02
C ALA A 111 -11.80 1.82 -7.50
N LEU A 112 -11.04 2.92 -7.46
CA LEU A 112 -11.56 4.25 -7.15
C LEU A 112 -12.40 4.83 -8.30
N THR A 113 -12.09 4.46 -9.55
CA THR A 113 -12.82 4.93 -10.74
C THR A 113 -14.07 4.11 -11.05
N ASP A 114 -14.09 2.84 -10.65
CA ASP A 114 -15.27 1.97 -10.71
C ASP A 114 -15.34 1.06 -9.46
N PRO A 115 -15.91 1.57 -8.35
CA PRO A 115 -16.09 0.79 -7.14
C PRO A 115 -17.04 -0.41 -7.32
N GLY A 116 -17.86 -0.42 -8.37
CA GLY A 116 -18.81 -1.48 -8.71
C GLY A 116 -18.15 -2.69 -9.38
N ALA A 117 -17.04 -2.49 -10.09
CA ALA A 117 -16.26 -3.58 -10.70
C ALA A 117 -15.73 -4.60 -9.68
N MET A 118 -15.55 -4.22 -8.41
CA MET A 118 -15.16 -5.14 -7.34
C MET A 118 -16.25 -6.15 -6.95
N ARG A 119 -17.52 -5.98 -7.39
CA ARG A 119 -18.63 -6.88 -7.05
C ARG A 119 -19.00 -7.90 -8.14
N SER A 120 -18.43 -7.78 -9.33
CA SER A 120 -18.79 -8.64 -10.46
C SER A 120 -17.58 -9.44 -10.93
N PRO A 121 -17.39 -10.70 -10.51
CA PRO A 121 -16.58 -11.61 -11.29
C PRO A 121 -17.31 -11.79 -12.63
N ARG A 122 -16.75 -11.24 -13.71
CA ARG A 122 -17.27 -11.43 -15.05
C ARG A 122 -17.21 -12.94 -15.37
N PRO A 123 -18.32 -13.57 -15.80
CA PRO A 123 -18.34 -14.98 -16.16
C PRO A 123 -17.46 -15.30 -17.37
#